data_AF-A0AAP2UVH0-F1
#
_entry.id   AF-A0AAP2UVH0-F1
#
_cell.length_a   1.000
_cell.length_b   1.000
_cell.length_c   1.000
_cell.angle_alpha   90.00
_cell.angle_beta   90.00
_cell.angle_gamma   90.00
#
_symmetry.space_group_name_H-M   'P 1'
#
loop_
_entity.id
_entity.type
_entity.pdbx_description
1 polymer ?
#
loop_
_entity_poly.entity_id
_entity_poly.type
_entity_poly.pdbx_seq_one_letter_code
_entity_poly.pdbx_strand_id
1 'polypeptide(L)'
;MSINRIEIAKPAPAPGTITPFGVSGCSTSNGSGVVRKTNCLIDRWDGIVQQNFRADFTFVNNGYDRIDSIYSQSSVVYGARSWKQESFSIGKRYENASGPARAEYRISADTVLGTFSYGLGLRVGANIGGQQYTF
;
A
#
# COMPACT_ATOMS: atom_id res chain seq x y z
N MET A 1 27.44 -18.01 -17.30
CA MET A 1 26.14 -18.70 -17.23
C MET A 1 25.08 -17.66 -16.89
N SER A 2 24.10 -17.44 -17.77
CA SER A 2 23.00 -16.51 -17.51
C SER A 2 21.77 -17.32 -17.09
N ILE A 3 21.11 -16.91 -16.01
CA ILE A 3 19.95 -17.64 -15.46
C ILE A 3 18.68 -16.97 -16.02
N ASN A 4 17.88 -17.72 -16.77
CA ASN A 4 16.57 -17.27 -17.22
C ASN A 4 15.61 -17.20 -16.02
N ARG A 5 15.17 -15.99 -15.67
CA ARG A 5 14.14 -15.77 -14.65
C ARG A 5 12.78 -15.83 -15.34
N ILE A 6 12.01 -16.87 -15.05
CA ILE A 6 10.61 -16.97 -15.46
C ILE A 6 9.80 -16.14 -14.46
N GLU A 7 9.26 -15.00 -14.89
CA GLU A 7 8.29 -14.25 -14.08
C GLU A 7 6.94 -14.99 -14.11
N ILE A 8 6.60 -15.61 -12.99
CA ILE A 8 5.28 -16.22 -12.81
C ILE A 8 4.28 -15.08 -12.61
N ALA A 9 3.30 -14.98 -13.51
CA ALA A 9 2.24 -13.98 -13.41
C ALA A 9 1.48 -14.16 -12.09
N LYS A 10 1.47 -13.11 -11.27
CA LYS A 10 0.77 -13.10 -9.98
C LYS A 10 -0.75 -13.17 -10.23
N PRO A 11 -1.49 -14.07 -9.55
CA PRO A 11 -2.94 -14.14 -9.68
C PRO A 11 -3.59 -12.83 -9.22
N ALA A 12 -4.65 -12.43 -9.94
CA ALA A 12 -5.42 -11.22 -9.64
C ALA A 12 -5.94 -11.25 -8.20
N PRO A 13 -5.78 -10.17 -7.41
CA PRO A 13 -6.23 -10.14 -6.02
C PRO A 13 -7.74 -10.33 -5.92
N ALA A 14 -8.17 -11.12 -4.93
CA ALA A 14 -9.58 -11.35 -4.66
C ALA A 14 -10.31 -10.04 -4.26
N PRO A 15 -11.61 -9.89 -4.59
CA PRO A 15 -12.41 -8.73 -4.18
C PRO A 15 -12.33 -8.53 -2.66
N GLY A 16 -12.01 -7.30 -2.23
CA GLY A 16 -11.86 -6.95 -0.81
C GLY A 16 -10.43 -7.10 -0.24
N THR A 17 -9.46 -7.57 -1.04
CA THR A 17 -8.05 -7.60 -0.62
C THR A 17 -7.41 -6.22 -0.84
N ILE A 18 -6.92 -5.63 0.25
CA ILE A 18 -6.16 -4.37 0.22
C ILE A 18 -4.72 -4.70 -0.18
N THR A 19 -4.30 -4.32 -1.38
CA THR A 19 -2.94 -4.53 -1.88
C THR A 19 -2.44 -3.26 -2.55
N PRO A 20 -1.27 -2.72 -2.18
CA PRO A 20 -0.57 -1.77 -3.03
C PRO A 20 0.00 -2.52 -4.23
N PHE A 21 -0.19 -1.99 -5.43
CA PHE A 21 0.47 -2.55 -6.63
C PHE A 21 1.88 -1.94 -6.80
N GLY A 22 2.15 -0.78 -6.18
CA GLY A 22 3.47 -0.15 -6.21
C GLY A 22 3.78 0.67 -4.94
N VAL A 23 5.06 0.67 -4.56
CA VAL A 23 5.67 1.66 -3.66
C VAL A 23 6.84 2.29 -4.41
N SER A 24 6.80 3.59 -4.65
CA SER A 24 7.79 4.30 -5.46
C SER A 24 8.02 5.73 -4.98
N GLY A 25 8.93 6.47 -5.61
CA GLY A 25 9.13 7.92 -5.34
C GLY A 25 9.66 8.28 -3.94
N CYS A 26 10.09 7.29 -3.16
CA CYS A 26 10.55 7.50 -1.79
C CYS A 26 11.90 8.22 -1.72
N SER A 27 12.00 9.23 -0.86
CA SER A 27 13.25 9.69 -0.30
C SER A 27 13.67 8.76 0.85
N THR A 28 14.95 8.40 0.93
CA THR A 28 15.48 7.51 1.97
C THR A 28 16.54 8.24 2.78
N SER A 29 16.43 8.22 4.10
CA SER A 29 17.49 8.63 5.01
C SER A 29 17.84 7.52 5.98
N ASN A 30 19.15 7.30 6.17
CA ASN A 30 19.69 6.30 7.08
C ASN A 30 20.27 7.00 8.31
N GLY A 31 19.87 6.56 9.49
CA GLY A 31 20.48 6.91 10.76
C GLY A 31 20.96 5.65 11.49
N SER A 32 21.58 5.81 12.64
CA SER A 32 22.07 4.70 13.47
C SER A 32 20.93 3.76 13.87
N GLY A 33 20.73 2.68 13.10
CA GLY A 33 19.68 1.69 13.32
C GLY A 33 18.29 2.10 12.86
N VAL A 34 18.16 3.14 12.03
CA VAL A 34 16.85 3.60 11.53
C VAL A 34 16.93 3.90 10.04
N VAL A 35 15.98 3.39 9.26
CA VAL A 35 15.80 3.75 7.84
C VAL A 35 14.46 4.45 7.70
N ARG A 36 14.48 5.76 7.44
CA ARG A 36 13.27 6.54 7.20
C ARG A 36 13.01 6.65 5.71
N LYS A 37 11.77 6.38 5.32
CA LYS A 37 11.23 6.56 3.98
C LYS A 37 10.22 7.70 4.04
N THR A 38 10.41 8.72 3.22
CA THR A 38 9.49 9.86 3.14
C THR A 38 9.03 10.06 1.72
N ASN A 39 7.85 10.67 1.57
CA ASN A 39 7.26 11.02 0.27
C ASN A 39 7.07 9.80 -0.66
N CYS A 40 6.84 8.62 -0.10
CA CYS A 40 6.60 7.41 -0.87
C CYS A 40 5.23 7.44 -1.52
N LEU A 41 5.17 7.29 -2.84
CA LEU A 41 3.94 7.05 -3.57
C LEU A 41 3.52 5.60 -3.38
N ILE A 42 2.33 5.41 -2.83
CA ILE A 42 1.63 4.13 -2.76
C ILE A 42 0.52 4.18 -3.79
N ASP A 43 0.54 3.29 -4.76
CA ASP A 43 -0.40 3.35 -5.88
C ASP A 43 -0.95 2.00 -6.34
N ARG A 44 -2.04 2.09 -7.08
CA ARG A 44 -2.76 1.02 -7.76
C ARG A 44 -3.28 1.51 -9.09
N TRP A 45 -3.12 0.69 -10.11
CA TRP A 45 -3.82 0.78 -11.39
C TRP A 45 -4.19 -0.62 -11.86
N ASP A 46 -5.47 -0.86 -12.12
CA ASP A 46 -5.97 -2.16 -12.63
C ASP A 46 -6.80 -2.04 -13.91
N GLY A 47 -6.74 -0.88 -14.58
CA GLY A 47 -7.51 -0.59 -15.79
C GLY A 47 -8.84 0.12 -15.54
N ILE A 48 -9.44 -0.04 -14.35
CA ILE A 48 -10.73 0.57 -13.99
C ILE A 48 -10.55 1.58 -12.88
N VAL A 49 -9.74 1.27 -11.88
CA VAL A 49 -9.45 2.17 -10.78
C VAL A 49 -7.97 2.53 -10.73
N GLN A 50 -7.71 3.84 -10.65
CA GLN A 50 -6.43 4.38 -10.24
C GLN A 50 -6.60 4.93 -8.81
N GLN A 51 -5.82 4.42 -7.86
CA GLN A 51 -5.77 4.98 -6.50
C GLN A 51 -4.33 5.27 -6.16
N ASN A 52 -4.10 6.35 -5.43
CA ASN A 52 -2.80 6.63 -4.84
C ASN A 52 -2.92 7.41 -3.54
N PHE A 53 -1.87 7.32 -2.72
CA PHE A 53 -1.60 8.25 -1.62
C PHE A 53 -0.10 8.31 -1.36
N ARG A 54 0.34 9.29 -0.58
CA ARG A 54 1.72 9.42 -0.12
C ARG A 54 1.86 8.96 1.33
N ALA A 55 2.98 8.34 1.65
CA ALA A 55 3.26 7.86 2.99
C ALA A 55 4.69 8.18 3.43
N ASP A 56 4.85 8.44 4.73
CA ASP A 56 6.14 8.40 5.41
C ASP A 56 6.12 7.23 6.40
N PHE A 57 7.19 6.44 6.43
CA PHE A 57 7.34 5.32 7.33
C PHE A 57 8.80 5.07 7.68
N THR A 58 9.01 4.37 8.79
CA THR A 58 10.34 4.17 9.36
C THR A 58 10.53 2.70 9.70
N PHE A 59 11.67 2.15 9.27
CA PHE A 59 12.20 0.88 9.72
C PHE A 59 13.15 1.08 10.89
N VAL A 60 13.02 0.29 11.95
CA VAL A 60 13.84 0.41 13.16
C VAL A 60 14.55 -0.90 13.45
N ASN A 61 15.88 -0.90 13.40
CA ASN A 61 16.69 -2.04 13.79
C ASN A 61 16.51 -2.32 15.28
N ASN A 62 16.21 -3.58 15.63
CA ASN A 62 15.88 -4.00 17.00
C ASN A 62 14.73 -3.20 17.65
N GLY A 63 13.83 -2.63 16.84
CA GLY A 63 12.66 -1.90 17.30
C GLY A 63 11.41 -2.23 16.50
N TYR A 64 10.40 -1.39 16.60
CA TYR A 64 9.15 -1.53 15.86
C TYR A 64 9.13 -0.59 14.66
N ASP A 65 9.01 -1.17 13.48
CA ASP A 65 8.67 -0.45 12.26
C ASP A 65 7.33 0.26 12.40
N ARG A 66 7.17 1.39 11.71
CA ARG A 66 5.99 2.23 11.87
C ARG A 66 5.64 3.04 10.64
N ILE A 67 4.37 3.41 10.55
CA ILE A 67 3.86 4.42 9.61
C ILE A 67 3.81 5.75 10.36
N ASP A 68 4.59 6.72 9.89
CA ASP A 68 4.68 8.03 10.52
C ASP A 68 3.50 8.92 10.11
N SER A 69 3.15 8.94 8.82
CA SER A 69 2.06 9.73 8.24
C SER A 69 1.54 9.14 6.92
N ILE A 70 0.31 9.48 6.56
CA ILE A 70 -0.28 9.29 5.22
C ILE A 70 -0.95 10.59 4.78
N TYR A 71 -0.87 10.92 3.49
CA TYR A 71 -1.36 12.19 2.95
C TYR A 71 -1.58 12.11 1.43
N SER A 72 -2.15 13.18 0.85
CA SER A 72 -2.29 13.37 -0.60
C SER A 72 -2.95 12.19 -1.33
N GLN A 73 -4.05 11.67 -0.78
CA GLN A 73 -4.82 10.60 -1.42
C GLN A 73 -5.59 11.10 -2.64
N SER A 74 -5.66 10.28 -3.68
CA SER A 74 -6.39 10.57 -4.91
C SER A 74 -6.92 9.28 -5.53
N SER A 75 -8.11 9.35 -6.13
CA SER A 75 -8.69 8.25 -6.90
C SER A 75 -9.32 8.74 -8.19
N VAL A 76 -9.21 7.92 -9.23
CA VAL A 76 -9.95 8.01 -10.47
C VAL A 76 -10.59 6.66 -10.73
N VAL A 77 -11.90 6.63 -10.99
CA VAL A 77 -12.64 5.41 -11.33
C VAL A 77 -13.25 5.59 -12.71
N TYR A 78 -12.77 4.84 -13.68
CA TYR A 78 -13.24 4.89 -15.05
C TYR A 78 -14.59 4.16 -15.18
N GLY A 79 -15.54 4.79 -15.87
CA GLY A 79 -16.89 4.24 -16.05
C GLY A 79 -17.80 4.34 -14.82
N ALA A 80 -17.35 4.98 -13.75
CA ALA A 80 -18.20 5.29 -12.60
C ALA A 80 -19.08 6.51 -12.88
N ARG A 81 -20.35 6.43 -12.47
CA ARG A 81 -21.28 7.57 -12.44
C ARG A 81 -20.94 8.51 -11.29
N SER A 82 -20.55 7.93 -10.17
CA SER A 82 -20.08 8.62 -9.00
C SER A 82 -19.15 7.71 -8.19
N TRP A 83 -18.31 8.31 -7.36
CA TRP A 83 -17.55 7.58 -6.37
C TRP A 83 -17.37 8.45 -5.14
N LYS A 84 -17.10 7.83 -3.99
CA LYS A 84 -16.82 8.52 -2.75
C LYS A 84 -15.71 7.83 -1.96
N GLN A 85 -14.97 8.62 -1.19
CA GLN A 85 -14.02 8.10 -0.21
C GLN A 85 -14.79 7.56 1.00
N GLU A 86 -14.49 6.33 1.39
CA GLU A 86 -15.04 5.67 2.58
C GLU A 86 -14.08 5.81 3.76
N SER A 87 -12.80 5.56 3.55
CA SER A 87 -11.79 5.66 4.60
C SER A 87 -10.43 6.10 4.05
N PHE A 88 -9.71 6.87 4.85
CA PHE A 88 -8.30 7.16 4.64
C PHE A 88 -7.65 7.31 6.01
N SER A 89 -6.99 6.26 6.50
CA SER A 89 -6.53 6.21 7.89
C SER A 89 -5.36 5.27 8.11
N ILE A 90 -4.61 5.52 9.19
CA ILE A 90 -3.62 4.59 9.73
C ILE A 90 -4.35 3.64 10.68
N GLY A 91 -4.70 2.45 10.19
CA GLY A 91 -5.38 1.44 10.99
C GLY A 91 -4.50 0.75 12.03
N LYS A 92 -3.17 0.84 11.91
CA LYS A 92 -2.20 0.44 12.95
C LYS A 92 -0.87 1.16 12.73
N ARG A 93 -0.44 1.96 13.72
CA ARG A 93 0.75 2.82 13.55
C ARG A 93 2.08 2.07 13.63
N TYR A 94 2.20 1.13 14.56
CA TYR A 94 3.43 0.38 14.83
C TYR A 94 3.24 -1.09 14.50
N GLU A 95 4.26 -1.76 13.98
CA GLU A 95 4.30 -3.21 13.98
C GLU A 95 4.41 -3.73 15.42
N ASN A 96 3.97 -4.96 15.66
CA ASN A 96 4.24 -5.69 16.89
C ASN A 96 3.99 -7.19 16.65
N ALA A 97 4.03 -8.00 17.71
CA ALA A 97 3.77 -9.44 17.64
C ALA A 97 2.42 -9.82 16.97
N SER A 98 1.43 -8.92 17.00
CA SER A 98 0.12 -9.11 16.35
C SER A 98 0.09 -8.70 14.88
N GLY A 99 1.22 -8.33 14.28
CA GLY A 99 1.38 -8.08 12.84
C GLY A 99 1.91 -6.68 12.47
N PRO A 100 1.97 -6.38 11.17
CA PRO A 100 2.59 -5.16 10.63
C PRO A 100 1.80 -3.90 10.96
N ALA A 101 2.47 -2.74 10.92
CA ALA A 101 1.79 -1.45 10.81
C ALA A 101 0.99 -1.42 9.50
N ARG A 102 -0.18 -0.77 9.50
CA ARG A 102 -1.07 -0.70 8.34
C ARG A 102 -1.75 0.65 8.17
N ALA A 103 -1.87 1.08 6.93
CA ALA A 103 -2.71 2.19 6.50
C ALA A 103 -3.64 1.73 5.38
N GLU A 104 -4.80 2.35 5.28
CA GLU A 104 -5.80 2.06 4.26
C GLU A 104 -6.35 3.33 3.62
N TYR A 105 -6.70 3.18 2.34
CA TYR A 105 -7.46 4.11 1.54
C TYR A 105 -8.56 3.32 0.82
N ARG A 106 -9.82 3.55 1.18
CA ARG A 106 -10.97 2.88 0.59
C ARG A 106 -11.91 3.86 -0.07
N ILE A 107 -12.45 3.45 -1.20
CA ILE A 107 -13.50 4.17 -1.92
C ILE A 107 -14.62 3.19 -2.28
N SER A 108 -15.82 3.72 -2.52
CA SER A 108 -16.88 3.03 -3.25
C SER A 108 -17.20 3.78 -4.53
N ALA A 109 -17.55 3.06 -5.59
CA ALA A 109 -17.95 3.63 -6.86
C ALA A 109 -19.24 2.98 -7.36
N ASP A 110 -20.16 3.83 -7.81
CA ASP A 110 -21.39 3.41 -8.48
C ASP A 110 -21.17 3.41 -9.99
N THR A 111 -21.42 2.26 -10.62
CA THR A 111 -21.24 2.03 -12.06
C THR A 111 -22.53 1.52 -12.68
N VAL A 112 -22.56 1.40 -14.00
CA VAL A 112 -23.71 0.77 -14.69
C VAL A 112 -23.92 -0.71 -14.31
N LEU A 113 -22.90 -1.36 -13.74
CA LEU A 113 -22.92 -2.77 -13.32
C LEU A 113 -23.21 -2.93 -11.81
N GLY A 114 -23.37 -1.82 -11.09
CA GLY A 114 -23.60 -1.78 -9.64
C GLY A 114 -22.48 -1.08 -8.87
N THR A 115 -22.56 -1.18 -7.55
CA THR A 115 -21.64 -0.54 -6.60
C THR A 115 -20.49 -1.47 -6.25
N PHE A 116 -19.26 -0.98 -6.43
CA PHE A 116 -18.03 -1.70 -6.12
C PHE A 116 -17.20 -0.96 -5.08
N SER A 117 -16.49 -1.71 -4.24
CA SER A 117 -15.57 -1.17 -3.23
C SER A 117 -14.13 -1.45 -3.62
N TYR A 118 -13.29 -0.42 -3.58
CA TYR A 118 -11.87 -0.52 -3.89
C TYR A 118 -11.05 -0.11 -2.69
N GLY A 119 -9.98 -0.87 -2.44
CA GLY A 119 -9.05 -0.64 -1.34
C GLY A 119 -7.62 -0.61 -1.83
N LEU A 120 -6.88 0.37 -1.34
CA LEU A 120 -5.44 0.49 -1.43
C LEU A 120 -4.88 0.58 -0.01
N GLY A 121 -3.73 -0.02 0.25
CA GLY A 121 -3.16 0.06 1.60
C GLY A 121 -1.68 -0.22 1.61
N LEU A 122 -1.07 0.16 2.73
CA LEU A 122 0.34 0.02 3.00
C LEU A 122 0.49 -0.88 4.23
N ARG A 123 1.45 -1.81 4.18
CA ARG A 123 1.91 -2.57 5.34
C ARG A 123 3.40 -2.30 5.54
N VAL A 124 3.81 -2.04 6.77
CA VAL A 124 5.21 -1.80 7.14
C VAL A 124 5.55 -2.70 8.33
N GLY A 125 6.66 -3.43 8.21
CA GLY A 125 7.06 -4.43 9.18
C GLY A 125 6.55 -5.84 8.87
N ALA A 126 6.95 -6.79 9.73
CA ALA A 126 6.87 -8.26 9.66
C ALA A 126 8.24 -8.94 9.48
N ASN A 127 8.92 -9.24 10.60
CA ASN A 127 10.04 -10.18 10.61
C ASN A 127 9.55 -11.59 10.92
N ILE A 128 9.35 -12.41 9.88
CA ILE A 128 9.80 -13.81 9.89
C ILE A 128 10.43 -14.09 8.51
N GLY A 129 11.74 -13.90 8.37
CA GLY A 129 12.52 -14.51 7.28
C GLY A 129 12.49 -13.87 5.89
N GLY A 130 12.20 -12.58 5.77
CA GLY A 130 12.36 -11.86 4.50
C GLY A 130 11.51 -10.59 4.47
N GLN A 131 12.09 -9.52 3.96
CA GLN A 131 11.39 -8.29 3.61
C GLN A 131 10.26 -8.64 2.62
N GLN A 132 9.08 -9.01 3.11
CA GLN A 132 7.92 -9.22 2.26
C GLN A 132 7.28 -7.87 1.96
N TYR A 133 7.80 -7.21 0.93
CA TYR A 133 6.95 -6.42 0.07
C TYR A 133 5.98 -7.40 -0.58
N THR A 134 4.75 -7.50 -0.09
CA THR A 134 3.73 -8.28 -0.80
C THR A 134 3.28 -7.45 -2.00
N PHE A 135 3.97 -7.65 -3.13
CA PHE A 135 3.54 -7.26 -4.48
C PHE A 135 2.30 -8.04 -4.85
#